data_AF-A0A2W0AA05-F1
#
_entry.id   AF-A0A2W0AA05-F1
#
_cell.length_a   1.000
_cell.length_b   1.000
_cell.length_c   1.000
_cell.angle_alpha   90.00
_cell.angle_beta   90.00
_cell.angle_gamma   90.00
#
_symmetry.space_group_name_H-M   'P 1'
#
loop_
_entity.id
_entity.type
_entity.pdbx_description
1 polymer ?
#
loop_
_entity_poly.entity_id
_entity_poly.type
_entity_poly.pdbx_seq_one_letter_code
_entity_poly.pdbx_strand_id
1 'polypeptide(L)'
;MKRLLSVLVVSALFLSLSGCGSQFFIRGALNTATVSGTVSVVQFSTIEDGGTSLTVTLVTFLEGGTSRGVSFCGDQRTQFPLNRLVNATFTPGPLCGTVVQIVIVI
;
A
#
# COMPACT_ATOMS: atom_id res chain seq x y z
N MET A 1 40.91 31.92 7.77
CA MET A 1 40.67 30.47 7.98
C MET A 1 39.38 30.16 8.75
N LYS A 2 39.06 30.83 9.87
CA LYS A 2 37.89 30.49 10.73
C LYS A 2 36.50 30.73 10.09
N ARG A 3 36.37 31.75 9.21
CA ARG A 3 35.09 32.05 8.53
C ARG A 3 34.73 31.04 7.43
N LEU A 4 35.73 30.45 6.78
CA LEU A 4 35.52 29.39 5.76
C LEU A 4 34.97 28.11 6.39
N LEU A 5 35.48 27.73 7.57
CA LEU A 5 34.97 26.60 8.36
C LEU A 5 33.51 26.80 8.77
N SER A 6 33.14 28.03 9.19
CA SER A 6 31.76 28.33 9.56
C SER A 6 30.79 28.22 8.37
N VAL A 7 31.21 28.64 7.17
CA VAL A 7 30.38 28.54 5.96
C VAL A 7 30.21 27.07 5.54
N LEU A 8 31.26 26.26 5.68
CA LEU A 8 31.21 24.83 5.36
C LEU A 8 30.27 24.06 6.30
N VAL A 9 30.30 24.37 7.60
CA VAL A 9 29.43 23.74 8.60
C VAL A 9 27.96 24.12 8.38
N VAL A 10 27.68 25.39 8.05
CA VAL A 10 26.31 25.84 7.76
C VAL A 10 25.77 25.21 6.46
N SER A 11 26.61 25.10 5.42
CA SER A 11 26.24 24.42 4.16
C SER A 11 25.95 22.93 4.35
N ALA A 12 26.75 22.23 5.15
CA ALA A 12 26.51 20.82 5.50
C ALA A 12 25.21 20.63 6.30
N LEU A 13 24.84 21.60 7.13
CA LEU A 13 23.59 21.56 7.91
C LEU A 13 22.35 21.68 6.99
N PHE A 14 22.40 22.56 5.98
CA PHE A 14 21.29 22.73 5.03
C PHE A 14 21.04 21.49 4.14
N LEU A 15 22.09 20.73 3.80
CA LEU A 15 21.99 19.48 3.03
C LEU A 15 21.34 18.34 3.83
N SER A 16 21.32 18.43 5.17
CA SER A 16 20.68 17.42 6.03
C SER A 16 19.17 17.65 6.26
N LEU A 17 18.66 18.83 5.87
CA LEU A 17 17.25 19.21 6.01
C LEU A 17 16.40 18.87 4.79
N SER A 18 16.99 18.51 3.64
CA SER A 18 16.30 17.80 2.57
C SER A 18 16.18 16.32 2.92
N GLY A 19 15.58 16.03 4.09
CA GLY A 19 15.06 14.72 4.41
C GLY A 19 14.12 14.34 3.29
N CYS A 20 14.49 13.26 2.60
CA CYS A 20 13.75 12.67 1.51
C CYS A 20 12.29 12.51 1.94
N GLY A 21 11.43 13.42 1.46
CA GLY A 21 9.99 13.28 1.56
C GLY A 21 9.66 11.91 1.00
N SER A 22 9.02 11.09 1.84
CA SER A 22 8.55 9.73 1.55
C SER A 22 8.62 9.41 0.06
N GLN A 23 9.70 8.75 -0.36
CA GLN A 23 9.78 8.11 -1.67
C GLN A 23 8.61 7.13 -1.72
N PHE A 24 7.48 7.57 -2.26
CA PHE A 24 6.49 6.68 -2.83
C PHE A 24 7.23 6.01 -3.98
N PHE A 25 7.79 4.83 -3.72
CA PHE A 25 8.34 3.98 -4.75
C PHE A 25 7.18 3.51 -5.63
N ILE A 26 6.81 4.31 -6.63
CA ILE A 26 6.02 3.83 -7.75
C ILE A 26 6.97 2.99 -8.60
N ARG A 27 7.15 1.73 -8.21
CA ARG A 27 7.61 0.72 -9.16
C ARG A 27 6.49 0.62 -10.19
N GLY A 28 6.70 1.25 -11.35
CA GLY A 28 5.80 1.18 -12.49
C GLY A 28 5.54 -0.28 -12.86
N ALA A 29 4.43 -0.82 -12.38
CA ALA A 29 3.88 -2.08 -12.85
C ALA A 29 2.86 -1.74 -13.92
N LEU A 30 3.18 -2.04 -15.18
CA LEU A 30 2.34 -1.77 -16.36
C LEU A 30 0.94 -2.42 -16.32
N ASN A 31 0.62 -3.22 -15.28
CA ASN A 31 -0.68 -3.85 -15.04
C ASN A 31 -1.12 -3.67 -13.57
N THR A 32 -1.39 -2.44 -13.16
CA THR A 32 -2.03 -2.18 -11.86
C THR A 32 -3.54 -2.08 -12.05
N ALA A 33 -4.28 -2.66 -11.10
CA ALA A 33 -5.71 -2.50 -10.96
C ALA A 33 -6.00 -1.68 -9.70
N THR A 34 -7.09 -0.94 -9.73
CA THR A 34 -7.52 -0.11 -8.61
C THR A 34 -8.97 -0.46 -8.26
N VAL A 35 -9.25 -0.58 -6.96
CA VAL A 35 -10.58 -0.75 -6.41
C VAL A 35 -10.83 0.32 -5.36
N SER A 36 -11.98 0.99 -5.47
CA SER A 36 -12.44 1.97 -4.50
C SER A 36 -13.72 1.45 -3.84
N GLY A 37 -13.90 1.72 -2.55
CA GLY A 37 -15.14 1.39 -1.86
C GLY A 37 -14.97 1.33 -0.34
N THR A 38 -16.09 1.28 0.35
CA THR A 38 -16.11 1.15 1.81
C THR A 38 -15.78 -0.29 2.19
N VAL A 39 -14.73 -0.49 2.98
CA VAL A 39 -14.34 -1.82 3.44
C VAL A 39 -15.40 -2.37 4.40
N SER A 40 -16.07 -3.46 4.05
CA SER A 40 -17.12 -4.08 4.87
C SER A 40 -16.68 -5.36 5.56
N VAL A 41 -15.79 -6.12 4.92
CA VAL A 41 -15.27 -7.39 5.42
C VAL A 41 -13.78 -7.45 5.16
N VAL A 42 -13.03 -7.93 6.16
CA VAL A 42 -11.62 -8.24 6.05
C VAL A 42 -11.38 -9.59 6.72
N GLN A 43 -10.95 -10.58 5.96
CA GLN A 43 -10.76 -11.95 6.43
C GLN A 43 -9.37 -12.45 6.04
N PHE A 44 -8.62 -12.95 7.02
CA PHE A 44 -7.36 -13.65 6.77
C PHE A 44 -7.63 -15.13 6.56
N SER A 45 -7.03 -15.71 5.51
CA SER A 45 -7.22 -17.09 5.12
C SER A 45 -5.93 -17.67 4.53
N THR A 46 -5.95 -18.96 4.24
CA THR A 46 -4.87 -19.67 3.57
C THR A 46 -5.47 -20.45 2.42
N ILE A 47 -4.89 -20.30 1.23
CA ILE A 47 -5.28 -21.03 0.02
C ILE A 47 -4.20 -22.09 -0.21
N GLU A 48 -4.60 -23.33 -0.44
CA GLU A 48 -3.67 -24.38 -0.87
C GLU A 48 -3.68 -24.50 -2.40
N ASP A 49 -2.49 -24.45 -3.00
CA ASP A 49 -2.30 -24.70 -4.43
C ASP A 49 -1.10 -25.62 -4.65
N GLY A 50 -1.34 -26.79 -5.25
CA GLY A 50 -0.28 -27.74 -5.62
C GLY A 50 0.65 -28.19 -4.48
N GLY A 51 0.18 -28.21 -3.23
CA GLY A 51 0.98 -28.54 -2.05
C GLY A 51 1.72 -27.36 -1.40
N THR A 52 1.49 -26.14 -1.89
CA THR A 52 1.97 -24.89 -1.26
C THR A 52 0.80 -24.15 -0.63
N SER A 53 0.95 -23.77 0.64
CA SER A 53 -0.02 -22.92 1.34
C SER A 53 0.33 -21.44 1.15
N LEU A 54 -0.59 -20.67 0.58
CA LEU A 54 -0.46 -19.23 0.40
C LEU A 54 -1.42 -18.49 1.33
N THR A 55 -0.87 -17.68 2.23
CA THR A 55 -1.69 -16.81 3.09
C THR A 55 -2.25 -15.64 2.28
N VAL A 56 -3.53 -15.35 2.44
CA VAL A 56 -4.23 -14.26 1.75
C VAL A 56 -5.16 -13.50 2.69
N THR A 57 -5.44 -12.26 2.33
CA THR A 57 -6.47 -11.43 2.97
C THR A 57 -7.58 -11.14 1.96
N LEU A 58 -8.78 -11.64 2.22
CA LEU A 58 -9.98 -11.29 1.46
C LEU A 58 -10.56 -9.98 2.00
N VAL A 59 -10.79 -9.03 1.11
CA VAL A 59 -11.39 -7.74 1.43
C VAL A 59 -12.62 -7.54 0.58
N THR A 60 -13.74 -7.18 1.20
CA THR A 60 -14.97 -6.80 0.50
C THR A 60 -15.13 -5.29 0.54
N PHE A 61 -15.26 -4.70 -0.64
CA PHE A 61 -15.52 -3.27 -0.84
C PHE A 61 -16.99 -3.08 -1.19
N LEU A 62 -17.63 -2.09 -0.59
CA LEU A 62 -18.99 -1.65 -0.90
C LEU A 62 -18.94 -0.30 -1.61
N GLU A 63 -19.50 -0.24 -2.82
CA GLU A 63 -19.60 0.98 -3.62
C GLU A 63 -21.00 1.06 -4.24
N GLY A 64 -21.74 2.14 -3.96
CA GLY A 64 -23.07 2.36 -4.55
C GLY A 64 -24.09 1.24 -4.32
N GLY A 65 -23.97 0.48 -3.21
CA GLY A 65 -24.83 -0.67 -2.91
C GLY A 65 -24.38 -2.00 -3.54
N THR A 66 -23.28 -2.02 -4.30
CA THR A 66 -22.68 -3.24 -4.86
C THR A 66 -21.48 -3.68 -4.02
N SER A 67 -21.34 -5.00 -3.81
CA SER A 67 -20.19 -5.58 -3.11
C SER A 67 -19.17 -6.18 -4.08
N ARG A 68 -17.88 -5.89 -3.89
CA ARG A 68 -16.78 -6.45 -4.66
C ARG A 68 -15.73 -7.06 -3.73
N GLY A 69 -15.51 -8.36 -3.84
CA GLY A 69 -14.45 -9.07 -3.12
C GLY A 69 -13.13 -9.06 -3.88
N VAL A 70 -12.02 -8.81 -3.18
CA VAL A 70 -10.66 -8.89 -3.72
C VAL A 70 -9.78 -9.63 -2.72
N SER A 71 -9.02 -10.60 -3.22
CA SER A 71 -8.03 -11.34 -2.43
C SER A 71 -6.65 -10.72 -2.59
N PHE A 72 -6.01 -10.35 -1.49
CA PHE A 72 -4.64 -9.83 -1.48
C PHE A 72 -3.66 -10.84 -0.90
N CYS A 73 -2.44 -10.87 -1.43
CA CYS A 73 -1.41 -11.78 -0.95
C CYS A 73 -0.87 -11.32 0.43
N GLY A 74 -0.71 -12.27 1.36
CA GLY A 74 -0.23 -12.02 2.73
C GLY A 74 -1.29 -11.48 3.69
N ASP A 75 -0.83 -11.09 4.89
CA ASP A 75 -1.68 -10.43 5.90
C ASP A 75 -1.72 -8.92 5.64
N GLN A 76 -2.86 -8.44 5.15
CA GLN A 76 -3.13 -7.04 4.86
C GLN A 76 -4.15 -6.44 5.84
N ARG A 77 -4.56 -7.17 6.89
CA ARG A 77 -5.67 -6.77 7.77
C ARG A 77 -5.47 -5.39 8.39
N THR A 78 -4.24 -5.05 8.76
CA THR A 78 -3.89 -3.76 9.38
C THR A 78 -3.99 -2.58 8.42
N GLN A 79 -3.99 -2.83 7.11
CA GLN A 79 -4.05 -1.79 6.08
C GLN A 79 -5.48 -1.49 5.61
N PHE A 80 -6.44 -2.36 5.92
CA PHE A 80 -7.85 -2.23 5.54
C PHE A 80 -8.75 -1.99 6.76
N PRO A 81 -8.95 -0.74 7.20
CA PRO A 81 -9.86 -0.45 8.29
C PRO A 81 -11.32 -0.65 7.86
N LEU A 82 -12.08 -1.39 8.67
CA LEU A 82 -13.52 -1.59 8.47
C LEU A 82 -14.29 -0.26 8.49
N ASN A 83 -15.35 -0.19 7.67
CA ASN A 83 -16.26 0.95 7.53
C ASN A 83 -15.58 2.26 7.08
N ARG A 84 -14.45 2.16 6.38
CA ARG A 84 -13.76 3.31 5.79
C ARG A 84 -13.74 3.20 4.28
N LEU A 85 -13.92 4.33 3.61
CA LEU A 85 -13.73 4.44 2.18
C LEU A 85 -12.23 4.33 1.88
N VAL A 86 -11.85 3.37 1.05
CA VAL A 86 -10.47 3.07 0.73
C VAL A 86 -10.32 2.96 -0.78
N ASN A 87 -9.22 3.51 -1.30
CA ASN A 87 -8.76 3.29 -2.65
C ASN A 87 -7.51 2.41 -2.62
N ALA A 88 -7.61 1.18 -3.12
CA ALA A 88 -6.54 0.20 -3.12
C ALA A 88 -6.07 -0.08 -4.54
N THR A 89 -4.79 0.17 -4.78
CA THR A 89 -4.10 -0.14 -6.02
C THR A 89 -3.22 -1.36 -5.81
N PHE A 90 -3.30 -2.33 -6.71
CA PHE A 90 -2.62 -3.61 -6.60
C PHE A 90 -2.26 -4.16 -7.98
N THR A 91 -1.29 -5.07 -8.02
CA THR A 91 -0.97 -5.84 -9.22
C THR A 91 -1.77 -7.14 -9.17
N PRO A 92 -2.67 -7.41 -10.13
CA PRO A 92 -3.42 -8.66 -10.18
C PRO A 92 -2.49 -9.85 -10.38
N GLY A 93 -2.74 -10.92 -9.63
CA GLY A 93 -2.09 -12.21 -9.79
C GLY A 93 -3.13 -13.32 -9.99
N PRO A 94 -2.68 -14.54 -10.37
CA PRO A 94 -3.59 -15.66 -10.64
C PRO A 94 -4.38 -16.12 -9.41
N LEU A 95 -3.80 -16.01 -8.21
CA LEU A 95 -4.43 -16.43 -6.94
C LEU A 95 -4.83 -15.26 -6.05
N CYS A 96 -3.99 -14.22 -6.00
CA CYS A 96 -4.22 -13.02 -5.19
C CYS A 96 -3.52 -11.80 -5.82
N GLY A 97 -4.00 -10.60 -5.50
CA GLY A 97 -3.38 -9.35 -5.87
C GLY A 97 -2.26 -8.95 -4.91
N THR A 98 -1.16 -8.42 -5.43
CA THR A 98 -0.11 -7.83 -4.59
C THR A 98 -0.41 -6.35 -4.40
N VAL A 99 -0.59 -5.92 -3.15
CA VAL A 99 -0.85 -4.50 -2.82
C VAL A 99 0.33 -3.64 -3.25
N VAL A 100 0.03 -2.57 -3.99
CA VAL A 100 1.00 -1.53 -4.36
C VAL A 100 0.79 -0.29 -3.49
N GLN A 101 -0.47 0.12 -3.30
CA GLN A 101 -0.82 1.29 -2.51
C GLN A 101 -2.22 1.16 -1.94
N ILE A 102 -2.40 1.64 -0.71
CA ILE A 102 -3.72 1.78 -0.07
C ILE A 102 -3.83 3.20 0.44
N VAL A 103 -4.91 3.90 0.06
CA VAL A 103 -5.21 5.26 0.49
C VAL A 103 -6.58 5.26 1.15
N ILE A 104 -6.65 5.70 2.40
CA ILE A 104 -7.91 5.94 3.09
C ILE A 104 -8.43 7.30 2.62
N VAL A 105 -9.61 7.30 2.00
CA VAL A 105 -10.29 8.52 1.58
C VAL A 105 -11.02 9.07 2.81
N ILE A 106 -10.67 10.30 3.19
CA ILE A 106 -11.17 11.01 4.38
C ILE A 106 -12.35 11.88 4.01
#